data_AF-X1JZG5-F1
#
_entry.id   AF-X1JZG5-F1
#
_cell.length_a   1.000
_cell.length_b   1.000
_cell.length_c   1.000
_cell.angle_alpha   90.00
_cell.angle_beta   90.00
_cell.angle_gamma   90.00
#
_symmetry.space_group_name_H-M   'P 1'
#
loop_
_entity.id
_entity.type
_entity.pdbx_description
1 polymer ?
#
loop_
_entity_poly.entity_id
_entity_poly.type
_entity_poly.pdbx_seq_one_letter_code
_entity_poly.pdbx_strand_id
1 'polypeptide(L)'
;MAIKRLEIALQQAKEYNFLGKDILGNGFNFDIELRMGAGAFVCGEETALIASIEGKRGMPRSRPPFPATCGLWGKPTLINNVETLANIRHIILKGAKWFSSIGISGNKGTKVFALSGKIKNTGLVEVPLGITIGELIFNL
;
A
#
# COMPACT_ATOMS: atom_id res chain seq x y z
N MET A 1 12.46 5.76 -11.48
CA MET A 1 13.26 4.75 -10.75
C MET A 1 12.39 3.68 -10.07
N ALA A 2 11.31 4.03 -9.36
CA ALA A 2 10.43 3.06 -8.69
C ALA A 2 9.65 2.14 -9.66
N ILE A 3 9.05 2.71 -10.72
CA ILE A 3 8.29 1.94 -11.73
C ILE A 3 9.15 0.86 -12.37
N LYS A 4 10.35 1.22 -12.86
CA LYS A 4 11.31 0.25 -13.42
C LYS A 4 11.64 -0.91 -12.48
N ARG A 5 11.76 -0.65 -11.16
CA ARG A 5 12.01 -1.72 -10.17
C ARG A 5 10.78 -2.62 -10.00
N LEU A 6 9.58 -2.05 -10.01
CA LEU A 6 8.33 -2.82 -9.96
C LEU A 6 8.15 -3.66 -11.23
N GLU A 7 8.43 -3.12 -12.41
CA GLU A 7 8.38 -3.86 -13.67
C GLU A 7 9.29 -5.09 -13.64
N ILE A 8 10.54 -4.93 -13.19
CA ILE A 8 11.49 -6.03 -13.01
C ILE A 8 10.95 -7.07 -12.01
N ALA A 9 10.42 -6.63 -10.87
CA ALA A 9 9.89 -7.53 -9.85
C ALA A 9 8.66 -8.32 -10.33
N LEU A 10 7.76 -7.68 -11.07
CA LEU A 10 6.58 -8.34 -11.66
C LEU A 10 7.00 -9.34 -12.74
N GLN A 11 7.99 -9.00 -13.56
CA GLN A 11 8.54 -9.92 -14.55
C GLN A 11 9.14 -11.16 -13.88
N GLN A 12 9.95 -10.97 -12.84
CA GLN A 12 10.51 -12.07 -12.05
C GLN A 12 9.40 -12.90 -11.39
N ALA A 13 8.38 -12.27 -10.79
CA ALA A 13 7.26 -12.99 -10.18
C ALA A 13 6.52 -13.88 -11.19
N LYS A 14 6.39 -13.45 -12.46
CA LYS A 14 5.82 -14.26 -13.53
C LYS A 14 6.74 -15.43 -13.92
N GLU A 15 8.05 -15.19 -14.04
CA GLU A 15 9.05 -16.22 -14.35
C GLU A 15 9.10 -17.35 -13.30
N TYR A 16 8.95 -17.00 -12.02
CA TYR A 16 8.89 -17.96 -10.91
C TYR A 16 7.49 -18.55 -10.65
N ASN A 17 6.49 -18.24 -11.50
CA ASN A 17 5.10 -18.65 -11.33
C ASN A 17 4.47 -18.26 -9.97
N PHE A 18 4.82 -17.07 -9.46
CA PHE A 18 4.17 -16.43 -8.31
C PHE A 18 3.04 -15.48 -8.73
N LEU A 19 2.91 -15.18 -10.02
CA LEU A 19 1.93 -14.27 -10.59
C LEU A 19 1.53 -14.75 -12.00
N GLY A 20 0.26 -14.62 -12.36
CA GLY A 20 -0.28 -15.02 -13.66
C GLY A 20 -1.35 -16.11 -13.53
N LYS A 21 -1.30 -17.09 -14.43
CA LYS A 21 -2.22 -18.22 -14.45
C LYS A 21 -1.64 -19.40 -13.68
N ASP A 22 -2.50 -20.13 -12.99
CA ASP A 22 -2.19 -21.36 -12.28
C ASP A 22 -0.95 -21.22 -11.36
N ILE A 23 -1.04 -20.22 -10.46
CA ILE A 23 0.06 -19.84 -9.56
C ILE A 23 0.49 -21.06 -8.75
N LEU A 24 1.76 -21.42 -8.91
CA LEU A 24 2.39 -22.59 -8.30
C LEU A 24 1.63 -23.92 -8.52
N GLY A 25 0.82 -24.03 -9.58
CA GLY A 25 0.07 -25.24 -9.91
C GLY A 25 -1.17 -25.50 -9.04
N ASN A 26 -1.71 -24.46 -8.38
CA ASN A 26 -2.83 -24.60 -7.44
C ASN A 26 -4.23 -24.29 -8.03
N GLY A 27 -4.33 -24.06 -9.34
CA GLY A 27 -5.58 -23.69 -10.02
C GLY A 27 -6.04 -22.24 -9.76
N PHE A 28 -5.24 -21.44 -9.06
CA PHE A 28 -5.55 -20.05 -8.73
C PHE A 28 -4.88 -19.07 -9.71
N ASN A 29 -5.63 -18.10 -10.22
CA ASN A 29 -5.15 -17.10 -11.17
C ASN A 29 -5.18 -15.71 -10.51
N PHE A 30 -4.08 -14.96 -10.61
CA PHE A 30 -3.99 -13.59 -10.13
C PHE A 30 -2.91 -12.83 -10.90
N ASP A 31 -3.22 -11.62 -11.38
CA ASP A 31 -2.27 -10.79 -12.13
C ASP A 31 -2.29 -9.36 -11.60
N ILE A 32 -1.20 -8.62 -11.86
CA ILE A 32 -1.02 -7.24 -11.46
C ILE A 32 -0.69 -6.42 -12.70
N GLU A 33 -1.47 -5.36 -12.90
CA GLU A 33 -1.20 -4.32 -13.90
C GLU A 33 -0.67 -3.06 -13.20
N LEU A 34 0.41 -2.48 -13.75
CA LEU A 34 0.90 -1.18 -13.32
C LEU A 34 0.23 -0.06 -14.11
N ARG A 35 -0.43 0.86 -13.39
CA ARG A 35 -1.00 2.09 -13.95
C ARG A 35 -0.22 3.29 -13.45
N MET A 36 0.26 4.13 -14.37
CA MET A 36 0.99 5.34 -14.05
C MET A 36 0.05 6.53 -13.98
N GLY A 37 0.06 7.26 -12.86
CA GLY A 37 -0.66 8.52 -12.71
C GLY A 37 0.04 9.68 -13.43
N ALA A 38 -0.71 10.75 -13.73
CA ALA A 38 -0.21 11.94 -14.42
C ALA A 38 0.30 13.05 -13.47
N GLY A 39 0.71 12.71 -12.24
CA GLY A 39 1.29 13.66 -11.28
C GLY A 39 0.28 14.52 -10.50
N ALA A 40 -1.01 14.18 -10.51
CA ALA A 40 -2.03 14.90 -9.75
C ALA A 40 -2.13 14.38 -8.31
N PHE A 41 -1.87 15.23 -7.31
CA PHE A 41 -1.99 14.89 -5.88
C PHE A 41 -3.38 14.36 -5.50
N VAL A 42 -4.44 14.95 -6.07
CA VAL A 42 -5.84 14.55 -5.83
C VAL A 42 -6.10 13.09 -6.24
N CYS A 43 -5.38 12.56 -7.23
CA CYS A 43 -5.52 11.16 -7.64
C CYS A 43 -4.99 10.16 -6.58
N GLY A 44 -4.42 10.63 -5.47
CA GLY A 44 -4.14 9.79 -4.29
C GLY A 44 -5.38 9.50 -3.43
N GLU A 45 -6.48 10.23 -3.62
CA GLU A 45 -7.76 9.96 -2.98
C GLU A 45 -8.43 8.74 -3.65
N GLU A 46 -9.09 7.91 -2.84
CA GLU A 46 -9.63 6.60 -3.23
C GLU A 46 -10.51 6.63 -4.50
N THR A 47 -11.52 7.49 -4.53
CA THR A 47 -12.47 7.57 -5.66
C THR A 47 -11.91 8.33 -6.86
N ALA A 48 -11.04 9.32 -6.61
CA ALA A 48 -10.29 10.02 -7.64
C ALA A 48 -9.28 9.10 -8.34
N LEU A 49 -8.63 8.19 -7.60
CA LEU A 49 -7.74 7.16 -8.12
C LEU A 49 -8.49 6.25 -9.10
N ILE A 50 -9.68 5.77 -8.71
CA ILE A 50 -10.52 4.96 -9.59
C ILE A 50 -10.87 5.72 -10.87
N ALA A 51 -11.34 6.97 -10.74
CA ALA A 51 -11.66 7.79 -11.91
C ALA A 51 -10.45 7.97 -12.84
N SER A 52 -9.25 8.18 -12.27
CA SER A 52 -8.01 8.29 -13.03
C SER A 52 -7.66 6.99 -13.76
N ILE A 53 -7.84 5.82 -13.14
CA ILE A 53 -7.60 4.51 -13.78
C ILE A 53 -8.62 4.28 -14.91
N GLU A 54 -9.86 4.73 -14.73
CA GLU A 54 -10.93 4.67 -15.75
C GLU A 54 -10.72 5.66 -16.91
N GLY A 55 -9.63 6.43 -16.92
CA GLY A 55 -9.34 7.45 -17.94
C GLY A 55 -10.20 8.71 -17.83
N LYS A 56 -10.90 8.89 -16.71
CA LYS A 56 -11.68 10.09 -16.40
C LYS A 56 -10.82 11.10 -15.64
N ARG A 57 -11.32 12.32 -15.51
CA ARG A 57 -10.72 13.32 -14.62
C ARG A 57 -10.72 12.77 -13.19
N GLY A 58 -9.55 12.81 -12.53
CA GLY A 58 -9.35 12.35 -11.14
C GLY A 58 -10.02 13.27 -10.12
N MET A 59 -11.34 13.30 -10.12
CA MET A 59 -12.16 14.03 -9.15
C MET A 59 -12.78 13.04 -8.15
N PRO A 60 -12.74 13.34 -6.85
CA PRO A 60 -13.42 12.54 -5.86
C PRO A 60 -14.93 12.49 -6.13
N ARG A 61 -15.56 11.36 -5.80
CA ARG A 61 -17.00 11.16 -5.89
C ARG A 61 -17.58 11.07 -4.48
N SER A 62 -18.76 11.63 -4.28
CA SER A 62 -19.51 11.45 -3.03
C SER A 62 -19.87 9.98 -2.83
N ARG A 63 -19.76 9.52 -1.59
CA ARG A 63 -20.23 8.21 -1.16
C ARG A 63 -21.64 8.37 -0.58
N PRO A 64 -22.56 7.39 -0.74
CA PRO A 64 -22.44 6.11 -1.44
C PRO A 64 -22.52 6.21 -2.99
N PRO A 65 -22.10 5.17 -3.73
CA PRO A 65 -21.59 3.87 -3.26
C PRO A 65 -20.13 3.92 -2.78
N PHE A 66 -19.78 3.00 -1.88
CA PHE A 66 -18.39 2.81 -1.45
C PHE A 66 -17.64 1.94 -2.47
N PRO A 67 -16.33 2.16 -2.71
CA PRO A 67 -15.55 1.35 -3.67
C PRO A 67 -15.56 -0.14 -3.38
N ALA A 68 -15.62 -0.54 -2.10
CA ALA A 68 -15.72 -1.93 -1.70
C ALA A 68 -16.97 -2.63 -2.25
N THR A 69 -18.04 -1.90 -2.55
CA THR A 69 -19.26 -2.45 -3.18
C THR A 69 -19.29 -2.17 -4.68
N CYS A 70 -18.93 -0.96 -5.10
CA CYS A 70 -18.93 -0.53 -6.50
C CYS A 70 -17.79 0.48 -6.73
N GLY A 71 -16.63 -0.02 -7.15
CA GLY A 71 -15.40 0.73 -7.38
C GLY A 71 -14.99 0.72 -8.85
N LEU A 72 -13.78 0.20 -9.13
CA LEU A 72 -13.19 0.18 -10.45
C LEU A 72 -14.06 -0.61 -11.45
N TRP A 73 -14.48 0.05 -12.53
CA TRP A 73 -15.37 -0.52 -13.55
C TRP A 73 -16.68 -1.09 -12.98
N GLY A 74 -17.16 -0.50 -11.89
CA GLY A 74 -18.37 -0.93 -11.19
C GLY A 74 -18.23 -2.25 -10.45
N LYS A 75 -17.01 -2.74 -10.21
CA LYS A 75 -16.74 -3.97 -9.47
C LYS A 75 -16.34 -3.68 -8.02
N PRO A 76 -16.61 -4.60 -7.07
CA PRO A 76 -16.06 -4.52 -5.72
C PRO A 76 -14.55 -4.33 -5.75
N THR A 77 -14.06 -3.23 -5.17
CA THR A 77 -12.64 -2.85 -5.22
C THR A 77 -12.16 -2.44 -3.85
N LEU A 78 -11.12 -3.11 -3.35
CA LEU A 78 -10.44 -2.72 -2.13
C LEU A 78 -9.22 -1.88 -2.48
N ILE A 79 -9.16 -0.67 -1.94
CA ILE A 79 -8.04 0.24 -2.13
C ILE A 79 -7.26 0.32 -0.83
N ASN A 80 -5.97 0.02 -0.90
CA ASN A 80 -5.08 0.02 0.23
C ASN A 80 -3.78 0.73 -0.13
N ASN A 81 -3.16 1.37 0.87
CA ASN A 81 -1.81 1.91 0.72
C ASN A 81 -0.80 0.77 0.52
N VAL A 82 0.29 1.07 -0.17
CA VAL A 82 1.42 0.15 -0.41
C VAL A 82 1.96 -0.42 0.90
N GLU A 83 2.13 0.39 1.95
CA GLU A 83 2.63 -0.04 3.26
C GLU A 83 1.69 -1.06 3.93
N THR A 84 0.38 -0.84 3.84
CA THR A 84 -0.63 -1.77 4.35
C THR A 84 -0.49 -3.14 3.70
N LEU A 85 -0.39 -3.19 2.37
CA LEU A 85 -0.22 -4.45 1.63
C LEU A 85 1.15 -5.10 1.90
N ALA A 86 2.21 -4.30 2.02
CA ALA A 86 3.55 -4.79 2.32
C ALA A 86 3.64 -5.48 3.70
N ASN A 87 2.84 -5.03 4.68
CA ASN A 87 2.77 -5.64 6.00
C ASN A 87 2.09 -7.02 6.01
N ILE A 88 1.21 -7.32 5.05
CA ILE A 88 0.46 -8.59 4.99
C ILE A 88 1.40 -9.79 4.99
N ARG A 89 2.51 -9.75 4.24
CA ARG A 89 3.47 -10.87 4.19
C ARG A 89 4.02 -11.21 5.58
N HIS A 90 4.30 -10.19 6.39
CA HIS A 90 4.85 -10.38 7.73
C HIS A 90 3.79 -10.96 8.68
N ILE A 91 2.54 -10.51 8.54
CA ILE A 91 1.39 -11.01 9.30
C ILE A 91 1.12 -12.48 8.95
N ILE A 92 1.16 -12.86 7.66
CA ILE A 92 0.96 -14.26 7.24
C ILE A 92 2.08 -15.15 7.78
N LEU A 93 3.34 -14.73 7.66
CA LEU A 93 4.49 -15.56 8.04
C LEU A 93 4.69 -15.68 9.55
N LYS A 94 4.38 -14.62 10.32
CA LYS A 94 4.65 -14.56 11.77
C LYS A 94 3.38 -14.61 12.63
N GLY A 95 2.21 -14.50 12.02
CA GLY A 95 0.91 -14.49 12.68
C GLY A 95 0.46 -13.11 13.16
N ALA A 96 -0.86 -12.93 13.25
CA ALA A 96 -1.48 -11.69 13.68
C ALA A 96 -1.10 -11.30 15.13
N LYS A 97 -0.93 -12.30 16.03
CA LYS A 97 -0.51 -12.05 17.42
C LYS A 97 0.84 -11.34 17.49
N TRP A 98 1.81 -11.79 16.68
CA TRP A 98 3.14 -11.17 16.60
C TRP A 98 3.05 -9.72 16.11
N PHE A 99 2.30 -9.46 15.04
CA PHE A 99 2.17 -8.09 14.54
C PHE A 99 1.46 -7.19 15.56
N SER A 100 0.44 -7.72 16.25
CA SER A 100 -0.33 -7.01 17.28
C SER A 100 0.40 -6.83 18.62
N SER A 101 1.52 -7.52 18.85
CA SER A 101 2.36 -7.30 20.03
C SER A 101 3.27 -6.09 19.87
N ILE A 102 3.39 -5.54 18.66
CA ILE A 102 4.16 -4.33 18.38
C ILE A 102 3.25 -3.12 18.54
N GLY A 103 3.76 -2.06 19.18
CA GLY A 103 3.02 -0.82 19.44
C GLY A 103 2.09 -0.91 20.65
N ILE A 104 1.28 0.14 20.85
CA ILE A 104 0.45 0.32 22.04
C ILE A 104 -0.98 -0.21 21.87
N SER A 105 -1.81 -0.17 22.91
CA SER A 105 -3.23 -0.55 22.77
C SER A 105 -3.95 0.36 21.76
N GLY A 106 -4.82 -0.20 20.92
CA GLY A 106 -5.52 0.52 19.85
C GLY A 106 -4.69 0.87 18.61
N ASN A 107 -3.35 0.86 18.68
CA ASN A 107 -2.47 1.20 17.56
C ASN A 107 -1.36 0.14 17.43
N LYS A 108 -1.61 -0.86 16.58
CA LYS A 108 -0.79 -2.08 16.46
C LYS A 108 0.07 -2.11 15.21
N GLY A 109 1.27 -2.66 15.34
CA GLY A 109 2.25 -2.80 14.26
C GLY A 109 3.25 -1.65 14.21
N THR A 110 3.87 -1.50 13.05
CA THR A 110 4.86 -0.47 12.76
C THR A 110 4.32 0.55 11.78
N LYS A 111 4.99 1.70 11.72
CA LYS A 111 4.73 2.74 10.72
C LYS A 111 6.05 3.31 10.23
N VAL A 112 6.15 3.49 8.92
CA VAL A 112 7.24 4.24 8.28
C VAL A 112 6.91 5.73 8.31
N PHE A 113 7.82 6.52 8.88
CA PHE A 113 7.78 7.97 8.89
C PHE A 113 8.87 8.55 7.98
N ALA A 114 8.51 9.60 7.25
CA ALA A 114 9.44 10.42 6.50
C ALA A 114 9.77 11.68 7.30
N LEU A 115 10.98 11.72 7.85
CA LEU A 115 11.51 12.83 8.62
C LEU A 115 12.23 13.80 7.69
N SER A 116 11.71 15.02 7.58
CA SER A 116 12.28 16.07 6.76
C SER A 116 12.11 17.44 7.43
N GLY A 117 12.81 18.46 6.92
CA GLY A 117 12.78 19.82 7.45
C GLY A 117 13.93 20.11 8.43
N LYS A 118 13.69 21.05 9.36
CA LYS A 118 14.72 21.60 10.26
C LYS A 118 14.93 20.71 11.50
N ILE A 119 15.48 19.53 11.29
CA ILE A 119 15.82 18.55 12.31
C ILE A 119 17.22 17.98 12.04
N LYS A 120 17.85 17.42 13.07
CA LYS A 120 19.23 16.93 12.97
C LYS A 120 19.36 15.71 12.05
N ASN A 121 18.45 14.74 12.20
CA ASN A 121 18.43 13.49 11.45
C ASN A 121 17.22 13.50 10.51
N THR A 122 17.46 13.44 9.21
CA THR A 122 16.40 13.32 8.18
C THR A 122 16.49 11.97 7.50
N GLY A 123 15.37 11.46 6.99
CA GLY A 123 15.31 10.16 6.32
C GLY A 123 13.99 9.41 6.52
N LEU A 124 14.02 8.12 6.24
CA LEU A 124 12.90 7.20 6.48
C LEU A 124 13.22 6.34 7.70
N VAL A 125 12.30 6.29 8.66
CA VAL A 125 12.43 5.46 9.87
C VAL A 125 11.17 4.64 10.05
N GLU A 126 11.32 3.35 10.35
CA GLU A 126 10.22 2.47 10.72
C GLU A 126 10.23 2.31 12.24
N VAL A 127 9.10 2.63 12.87
CA VAL A 127 8.97 2.64 14.34
C VAL A 127 7.67 1.97 14.77
N PRO A 128 7.60 1.44 16.00
CA PRO A 128 6.36 0.95 16.56
C PRO A 128 5.30 2.05 16.66
N LEU A 129 4.05 1.72 16.36
CA LEU A 129 2.94 2.65 16.55
C LEU A 129 2.74 2.96 18.05
N GLY A 130 2.64 4.25 18.37
CA GLY A 130 2.56 4.75 19.74
C GLY A 130 3.79 5.53 20.22
N ILE A 131 4.87 5.54 19.44
CA ILE A 131 6.00 6.44 19.68
C ILE A 131 5.56 7.91 19.61
N THR A 132 6.11 8.75 20.48
CA THR A 132 5.84 10.18 20.47
C THR A 132 6.68 10.90 19.41
N ILE A 133 6.21 12.05 18.92
CA ILE A 133 6.97 12.89 17.99
C ILE A 133 8.30 13.34 18.62
N GLY A 134 8.32 13.62 19.92
CA GLY A 134 9.54 14.01 20.64
C GLY A 134 10.59 12.92 20.60
N GLU A 135 10.21 11.67 20.89
CA GLU A 135 11.12 10.52 20.78
C GLU A 135 11.61 10.34 19.34
N LEU A 136 10.69 10.47 18.36
CA LEU A 136 11.01 10.33 16.94
C LEU A 136 12.04 11.37 16.44
N ILE A 137 12.00 12.59 16.96
CA ILE A 137 12.86 13.71 16.53
C ILE A 137 14.18 13.78 17.30
N PHE A 138 14.16 13.50 18.61
CA PHE A 138 15.29 13.78 19.50
C PHE A 138 16.03 12.54 19.98
N ASN A 139 15.40 11.35 19.97
CA ASN A 139 15.93 10.14 20.58
C ASN A 139 16.27 9.03 19.56
N LEU A 140 16.09 9.30 18.26
CA LEU A 140 16.46 8.41 17.14
C LEU A 140 17.57 9.01 16.27
#